data_AF-A0A6J7PVA6-F1
#
_entry.id   AF-A0A6J7PVA6-F1
#
_cell.length_a   1.000
_cell.length_b   1.000
_cell.length_c   1.000
_cell.angle_alpha   90.00
_cell.angle_beta   90.00
_cell.angle_gamma   90.00
#
_symmetry.space_group_name_H-M   'P 1'
#
loop_
_entity.id
_entity.type
_entity.pdbx_description
1 polymer ?
#
loop_
_entity_poly.entity_id
_entity_poly.type
_entity_poly.pdbx_seq_one_letter_code
_entity_poly.pdbx_strand_id
1 'polypeptide(L)' 'MSQLVIWHGRRRCHAKKPACGACNIAQWCPSYGEGPTDPEVAAKLVKDQGPA' A
#
# COMPACT_ATOMS: atom_id res chain seq x y z
N MET A 1 -12.44 0.34 -16.12
CA MET A 1 -11.28 -0.03 -15.28
C MET A 1 -11.71 -0.09 -13.83
N SER A 2 -11.31 -1.09 -13.05
CA SER A 2 -11.73 -1.21 -11.65
C SER A 2 -11.11 -0.09 -10.80
N GLN A 3 -11.96 0.73 -10.19
CA GLN A 3 -11.52 1.90 -9.40
C GLN A 3 -10.75 1.49 -8.13
N LEU A 4 -11.08 0.32 -7.57
CA LEU A 4 -10.45 -0.22 -6.36
C LEU A 4 -8.95 -0.45 -6.55
N VAL A 5 -8.55 -1.00 -7.69
CA VAL A 5 -7.14 -1.30 -7.99
C VAL A 5 -6.33 0.00 -8.15
N ILE A 6 -6.90 1.00 -8.81
CA ILE A 6 -6.26 2.32 -8.99
C ILE A 6 -6.07 3.00 -7.62
N TRP A 7 -7.08 2.95 -6.76
CA TRP A 7 -7.00 3.53 -5.40
C TRP A 7 -5.99 2.78 -4.54
N HIS A 8 -5.96 1.46 -4.64
CA HIS A 8 -4.98 0.65 -3.93
C HIS A 8 -3.53 1.04 -4.30
N GLY A 9 -3.23 1.16 -5.59
CA GLY A 9 -1.91 1.58 -6.06
C GLY A 9 -1.51 2.97 -5.56
N ARG A 10 -2.45 3.92 -5.55
CA ARG A 10 -2.17 5.31 -5.15
C ARG A 10 -2.02 5.48 -3.63
N ARG A 11 -2.71 4.65 -2.83
CA ARG A 11 -2.75 4.81 -1.36
C ARG A 11 -1.79 3.90 -0.62
N ARG A 12 -1.53 2.68 -1.13
CA ARG A 12 -0.77 1.63 -0.44
C ARG A 12 0.38 1.07 -1.29
N CYS A 13 0.13 0.65 -2.52
CA CYS A 13 1.12 -0.03 -3.36
C CYS A 13 1.92 0.98 -4.21
N HIS A 14 2.68 1.85 -3.54
CA HIS A 14 3.51 2.87 -4.21
C HIS A 14 4.64 2.23 -5.01
N ALA A 15 4.93 2.77 -6.19
CA ALA A 15 5.92 2.23 -7.12
C ALA A 15 7.34 2.07 -6.55
N LYS A 16 7.76 2.92 -5.60
CA LYS A 16 9.12 2.88 -5.03
C LYS A 16 9.19 2.30 -3.61
N LYS A 17 8.10 2.40 -2.84
CA LYS A 17 8.11 2.05 -1.41
C LYS A 17 6.69 1.66 -0.97
N PRO A 18 6.23 0.45 -1.32
CA PRO A 18 4.88 0.02 -1.00
C PRO A 18 4.71 -0.16 0.51
N ALA A 19 3.54 0.19 1.03
CA ALA A 19 3.19 0.06 2.45
C ALA A 19 2.71 -1.37 2.75
N CYS A 20 3.58 -2.37 2.55
CA CYS A 20 3.24 -3.79 2.68
C CYS A 20 2.65 -4.12 4.06
N GLY A 21 3.25 -3.64 5.15
CA GLY A 21 2.77 -3.86 6.52
C GLY A 21 1.38 -3.29 6.84
N ALA A 22 0.89 -2.34 6.04
CA ALA A 22 -0.43 -1.72 6.18
C ALA A 22 -1.40 -2.13 5.05
N CYS A 23 -1.01 -3.13 4.25
CA CYS A 23 -1.77 -3.61 3.10
C CYS A 23 -2.83 -4.64 3.51
N ASN A 24 -4.08 -4.39 3.14
CA ASN A 24 -5.21 -5.28 3.44
C ASN A 24 -5.22 -6.57 2.59
N ILE A 25 -4.57 -6.57 1.43
CA ILE A 25 -4.44 -7.75 0.56
C ILE A 25 -3.10 -8.48 0.76
N ALA A 26 -2.34 -8.13 1.80
CA ALA A 26 -1.01 -8.70 2.08
C ALA A 26 -0.98 -10.24 2.03
N GLN A 27 -1.96 -10.89 2.63
CA GLN A 27 -2.07 -12.35 2.67
C GLN A 27 -2.23 -13.01 1.29
N TRP A 28 -2.69 -12.25 0.29
CA TRP A 28 -2.93 -12.72 -1.08
C TRP A 28 -1.87 -12.21 -2.07
N CYS A 29 -0.95 -11.36 -1.63
CA CYS A 29 -0.02 -10.67 -2.52
C CYS A 29 1.25 -11.51 -2.74
N PRO A 30 1.57 -11.92 -3.99
CA PRO A 30 2.80 -12.67 -4.28
C PRO A 30 4.07 -11.81 -4.13
N SER A 31 3.94 -10.48 -4.21
CA SER A 31 5.01 -9.49 -4.07
C SER A 31 5.13 -8.92 -2.64
N TYR A 32 4.47 -9.54 -1.66
CA TYR A 32 4.53 -9.05 -0.28
C TYR A 32 5.97 -9.11 0.26
N GLY A 33 6.45 -7.99 0.82
CA GLY A 33 7.83 -7.87 1.35
C GLY A 33 8.75 -6.97 0.52
N GLU A 34 8.31 -6.48 -0.64
CA GLU A 34 9.04 -5.46 -1.42
C GLU A 34 9.18 -4.11 -0.70
N GLY A 35 8.34 -3.86 0.30
CA GLY A 35 8.37 -2.66 1.13
C GLY A 35 8.31 -3.00 2.63
N PRO A 36 8.37 -1.98 3.51
CA PRO A 36 8.35 -2.19 4.95
C PRO A 36 7.11 -2.97 5.38
N THR A 37 7.35 -4.10 6.04
CA THR A 37 6.34 -5.00 6.62
C THR A 37 5.98 -4.62 8.04
N ASP A 38 6.81 -3.79 8.69
CA ASP A 38 6.53 -3.25 10.01
C ASP A 38 5.26 -2.38 9.97
N PRO A 39 4.25 -2.66 10.83
CA PRO A 39 2.97 -1.97 10.81
C PRO A 39 3.11 -0.46 11.04
N GLU A 40 4.02 -0.02 11.92
CA GLU A 40 4.18 1.38 12.27
C GLU A 40 4.85 2.17 11.14
N VAL A 41 5.86 1.56 10.51
CA VAL A 41 6.55 2.17 9.38
C VAL A 41 5.65 2.19 8.14
N ALA A 42 4.91 1.11 7.90
CA ALA A 42 4.01 1.00 6.77
C ALA A 42 2.82 1.96 6.88
N ALA A 43 2.26 2.15 8.08
CA ALA A 43 1.16 3.08 8.31
C ALA A 43 1.52 4.52 7.90
N LYS A 44 2.76 4.96 8.19
CA LYS A 44 3.27 6.29 7.80
C LYS A 44 3.40 6.48 6.29
N LEU A 45 3.49 5.39 5.52
CA LEU A 45 3.57 5.42 4.06
C LEU A 45 2.19 5.40 3.39
N VAL A 46 1.13 5.06 4.12
CA VAL A 46 -0.24 5.07 3.58
C VAL A 46 -0.66 6.51 3.32
N LYS A 47 -1.08 6.77 2.07
CA LYS A 47 -1.64 8.08 1.67
C LYS A 47 -3.15 7.94 1.60
N ASP A 48 -3.85 8.33 2.67
CA ASP A 48 -5.31 8.20 2.75
C ASP A 48 -6.05 9.28 1.93
N GLN A 49 -5.43 10.44 1.75
CA GLN A 49 -6.05 11.60 1.11
C GLN A 49 -5.26 12.00 -0.13
N GLY A 50 -5.94 12.23 -1.25
CA GLY A 50 -5.42 13.14 -2.28
C GLY A 50 -5.29 14.54 -1.67
N PRO A 51 -4.50 15.46 -2.26
CA PRO A 51 -4.44 16.83 -1.77
C PRO A 51 -5.87 17.40 -1.70
N ALA A 52 -6.21 17.99 -0.56
CA ALA A 52 -7.44 18.75 -0.39
C ALA A 52 -7.47 19.95 -1.35
#